data_AF-A0A931J5G1-F1
#
_entry.id   AF-A0A931J5G1-F1
#
_cell.length_a   1.000
_cell.length_b   1.000
_cell.length_c   1.000
_cell.angle_alpha   90.00
_cell.angle_beta   90.00
_cell.angle_gamma   90.00
#
_symmetry.space_group_name_H-M   'P 1'
#
loop_
_entity.id
_entity.type
_entity.pdbx_description
1 polymer ?
#
loop_
_entity_poly.entity_id
_entity_poly.type
_entity_poly.pdbx_seq_one_letter_code
_entity_poly.pdbx_strand_id
1 'polypeptide(L)' 'MEATTYLTAKELAERIKYKPNVINNCLKDSVLLEGVHYLRPFGRRKVLYIWEAVEQVMRSGGAASAAKLNLPT' A
#
# COMPACT_ATOMS: atom_id res chain seq x y z
N MET A 1 5.77 -19.06 8.37
CA MET A 1 6.98 -18.35 7.87
C MET A 1 6.43 -17.33 6.89
N GLU A 2 6.09 -16.14 7.38
CA GLU A 2 5.42 -15.13 6.56
C GLU A 2 6.44 -14.54 5.59
N ALA A 3 6.33 -14.89 4.31
CA ALA A 3 7.25 -14.46 3.27
C ALA A 3 6.88 -13.04 2.82
N THR A 4 7.43 -12.04 3.50
CA THR A 4 7.20 -10.63 3.16
C THR A 4 7.77 -10.33 1.77
N THR A 5 6.91 -10.31 0.76
CA THR A 5 7.32 -10.07 -0.63
C THR A 5 7.44 -8.57 -0.87
N TYR A 6 8.67 -8.11 -1.04
CA TYR A 6 8.96 -6.72 -1.37
C TYR A 6 8.96 -6.51 -2.88
N LEU A 7 8.15 -5.56 -3.34
CA LEU A 7 7.98 -5.22 -4.74
C LEU A 7 8.30 -3.74 -4.97
N THR A 8 8.90 -3.44 -6.11
CA THR A 8 8.98 -2.07 -6.61
C THR A 8 7.63 -1.61 -7.17
N ALA A 9 7.45 -0.30 -7.38
CA ALA A 9 6.25 0.24 -8.01
C ALA A 9 5.94 -0.40 -9.37
N LYS A 10 6.96 -0.81 -10.13
CA LYS A 10 6.81 -1.44 -11.44
C LYS A 10 6.31 -2.88 -11.33
N GLU A 11 6.90 -3.66 -10.43
CA GLU A 11 6.48 -5.05 -10.20
C GLU A 11 5.09 -5.11 -9.57
N LEU A 12 4.80 -4.18 -8.66
CA LEU A 12 3.45 -4.05 -8.10
C LEU A 12 2.44 -3.72 -9.21
N ALA A 13 2.77 -2.75 -10.08
CA ALA A 13 1.96 -2.38 -11.24
C ALA A 13 1.61 -3.56 -12.14
N GLU A 14 2.56 -4.45 -12.42
CA GLU A 14 2.30 -5.64 -13.23
C GLU A 14 1.35 -6.62 -12.53
N ARG A 15 1.46 -6.76 -11.20
CA ARG A 15 0.59 -7.65 -10.40
C ARG A 15 -0.85 -7.18 -10.33
N ILE A 16 -1.06 -5.91 -9.94
CA ILE A 16 -2.41 -5.34 -9.80
C ILE A 16 -2.94 -4.75 -11.11
N LYS A 17 -2.16 -4.87 -12.20
CA LYS A 17 -2.46 -4.34 -13.54
C LYS A 17 -2.74 -2.82 -13.55
N TYR A 18 -2.07 -2.08 -12.67
CA TYR A 18 -2.12 -0.62 -12.63
C TYR A 18 -0.87 0.00 -13.26
N LYS A 19 -0.92 1.29 -13.56
CA LYS A 19 0.27 2.04 -13.98
C LYS A 19 1.11 2.42 -12.75
N PRO A 20 2.45 2.32 -12.81
CA PRO A 20 3.32 2.68 -11.68
C PRO A 20 3.16 4.15 -11.25
N ASN A 21 2.79 5.03 -12.18
CA ASN A 21 2.50 6.43 -11.89
C ASN A 21 1.24 6.60 -11.04
N VAL A 22 0.20 5.80 -11.29
CA VAL A 22 -1.05 5.81 -10.50
C VAL A 22 -0.78 5.25 -9.10
N ILE A 23 0.06 4.23 -9.00
CA ILE A 23 0.46 3.69 -7.69
C ILE A 23 1.17 4.76 -6.85
N ASN A 24 2.13 5.45 -7.44
CA ASN A 24 2.92 6.45 -6.71
C ASN A 24 2.18 7.78 -6.45
N ASN A 25 1.18 8.15 -7.24
CA ASN A 25 0.49 9.44 -7.10
C ASN A 25 -0.92 9.30 -6.51
N CYS A 26 -1.61 8.17 -6.71
CA CYS A 26 -2.99 7.98 -6.25
C CYS A 26 -3.08 6.98 -5.10
N LEU A 27 -2.41 5.83 -5.18
CA LEU A 27 -2.52 4.78 -4.14
C LEU A 27 -1.63 5.08 -2.93
N LYS A 28 -0.40 5.53 -3.20
CA LYS A 28 0.51 6.09 -2.21
C LYS A 28 -0.15 7.32 -1.58
N ASP A 29 -0.15 7.39 -0.25
CA ASP A 29 -0.82 8.40 0.60
C ASP A 29 -2.36 8.30 0.72
N SER A 30 -3.11 7.87 -0.29
CA SER A 30 -4.58 7.71 -0.13
C SER A 30 -4.96 6.40 0.56
N VAL A 31 -4.30 5.32 0.19
CA VAL A 31 -4.68 3.95 0.56
C VAL A 31 -3.51 3.18 1.17
N LEU A 32 -2.28 3.50 0.74
CA LEU A 32 -1.06 2.86 1.20
C LEU A 32 -0.31 3.78 2.18
N LEU A 33 -0.19 3.30 3.43
CA LEU A 33 0.51 3.98 4.52
C LEU A 33 2.00 3.62 4.59
N GLU A 34 2.85 4.61 4.87
CA GLU A 34 4.28 4.42 5.13
C GLU A 34 4.53 3.60 6.39
N GLY A 35 5.48 2.67 6.33
CA GLY A 35 5.82 1.75 7.43
C GLY A 35 4.92 0.51 7.53
N VAL A 36 3.75 0.51 6.85
CA VAL A 36 2.85 -0.64 6.80
C VAL A 36 2.81 -1.25 5.39
N HIS A 37 2.51 -0.43 4.38
CA HIS A 37 2.31 -0.88 3.01
C HIS A 37 3.53 -0.68 2.13
N TYR A 38 4.32 0.35 2.45
CA TYR A 38 5.56 0.63 1.76
C TYR A 38 6.60 1.17 2.73
N LEU A 39 7.88 1.02 2.37
CA LEU A 39 9.01 1.48 3.14
C LEU A 39 10.07 2.15 2.26
N ARG A 40 10.83 3.06 2.87
CA ARG A 40 11.83 3.91 2.21
C ARG A 40 13.20 3.76 2.88
N PRO A 41 13.95 2.67 2.60
CA PRO A 41 15.17 2.33 3.33
C PRO A 41 16.37 3.25 3.03
N PHE A 42 16.50 3.79 1.80
CA PHE A 42 17.68 4.57 1.39
C PHE A 42 17.32 6.01 0.99
N GLY A 43 17.19 6.88 1.99
CA GLY A 43 17.21 8.34 1.77
C GLY A 43 16.17 8.89 0.79
N ARG A 44 14.97 8.28 0.74
CA ARG A 44 13.81 8.68 -0.10
C ARG A 44 13.93 8.47 -1.61
N ARG A 45 15.06 7.95 -2.13
CA ARG A 45 15.23 7.79 -3.58
C ARG A 45 14.46 6.59 -4.15
N LYS A 46 14.20 5.57 -3.33
CA LYS A 46 13.48 4.35 -3.72
C LYS A 46 12.43 3.96 -2.67
N VAL A 47 11.26 3.57 -3.16
CA VAL A 47 10.14 3.07 -2.38
C VAL A 47 9.97 1.58 -2.69
N LEU A 48 9.86 0.75 -1.64
CA LEU A 48 9.52 -0.65 -1.75
C LEU A 48 8.14 -0.87 -1.13
N TYR A 49 7.31 -1.66 -1.78
CA TYR A 49 5.96 -2.01 -1.36
C TYR A 49 5.95 -3.43 -0.83
N ILE A 50 5.15 -3.69 0.20
CA ILE A 50 4.94 -5.03 0.76
C ILE A 50 3.67 -5.59 0.13
N TRP A 51 3.80 -6.66 -0.66
CA TRP A 51 2.67 -7.26 -1.37
C TRP A 51 1.53 -7.64 -0.42
N GLU A 52 1.82 -8.31 0.68
CA GLU A 52 0.80 -8.83 1.59
C GLU A 52 -0.04 -7.70 2.20
N ALA A 53 0.61 -6.62 2.64
CA ALA A 53 -0.08 -5.44 3.16
C ALA A 53 -0.95 -4.77 2.08
N VAL A 54 -0.43 -4.62 0.87
CA VAL A 54 -1.19 -4.05 -0.26
C VAL A 54 -2.39 -4.94 -0.61
N GLU A 55 -2.20 -6.26 -0.70
CA GLU A 55 -3.25 -7.23 -0.98
C GLU A 55 -4.34 -7.18 0.09
N GLN A 56 -3.96 -7.09 1.36
CA GLN A 56 -4.91 -6.99 2.46
C GLN A 56 -5.77 -5.73 2.38
N VAL A 57 -5.20 -4.59 1.98
CA VAL A 57 -5.97 -3.35 1.78
C VAL A 57 -6.87 -3.42 0.55
N MET A 58 -6.41 -4.05 -0.53
CA MET A 58 -7.24 -4.30 -1.70
C MET A 58 -8.42 -5.22 -1.36
N ARG A 59 -8.18 -6.28 -0.58
CA ARG A 59 -9.22 -7.20 -0.09
C ARG A 59 -10.20 -6.52 0.88
N SER A 60 -9.71 -5.57 1.67
CA SER A 60 -10.53 -4.76 2.58
C SER A 60 -11.30 -3.63 1.86
N GLY A 61 -11.19 -3.52 0.53
CA GLY A 61 -12.07 -2.69 -0.29
C GLY A 61 -11.89 -1.18 -0.11
N GLY A 62 -10.68 -0.68 0.18
CA GLY A 62 -10.41 0.76 0.27
C GLY A 62 -11.18 1.50 1.39
N ALA A 63 -11.90 0.77 2.25
CA ALA A 63 -12.82 1.31 3.25
C ALA A 63 -12.18 1.47 4.64
N ALA A 64 -10.89 1.77 4.71
CA ALA A 64 -10.25 2.18 5.96
C ALA A 64 -10.45 3.68 6.29
N SER A 65 -11.42 4.35 5.65
CA SER A 65 -12.05 5.57 6.17
C SER A 65 -13.38 5.29 6.90
N ALA A 66 -13.56 4.08 7.44
CA ALA A 66 -14.74 3.71 8.25
C ALA A 66 -14.39 3.30 9.69
N ALA A 67 -13.31 3.82 10.27
CA ALA A 67 -12.95 3.55 11.66
C ALA A 67 -12.67 4.84 12.46
N LYS A 68 -13.55 5.85 12.32
CA LYS A 68 -13.85 6.87 13.34
C LYS A 68 -15.27 7.39 13.14
N LEU A 69 -16.28 6.55 13.37
CA LEU A 69 -17.55 7.07 13.85
C LEU A 69 -17.65 6.64 15.31
N ASN A 70 -17.38 7.59 16.20
CA ASN A 70 -17.70 7.49 17.61
C ASN A 70 -19.16 7.02 17.73
N LEU A 71 -19.38 5.84 18.30
CA LEU A 71 -20.68 5.50 18.83
C LEU A 71 -20.71 6.04 20.27
N PRO A 72 -21.40 7.16 20.57
CA PRO A 72 -21.74 7.47 21.95
C PRO A 72 -22.71 6.40 22.46
N THR A 73 -22.54 6.10 23.75
CA THR A 73 -23.27 5.12 24.56
C THR A 73 -24.78 5.34 24.56
#